data_AF-A0A8J3D1M2-F1
#
_entry.id   AF-A0A8J3D1M2-F1
#
_cell.length_a   1.000
_cell.length_b   1.000
_cell.length_c   1.000
_cell.angle_alpha   90.00
_cell.angle_beta   90.00
_cell.angle_gamma   90.00
#
_symmetry.space_group_name_H-M   'P 1'
#
loop_
_entity.id
_entity.type
_entity.pdbx_description
1 polymer ?
#
loop_
_entity_poly.entity_id
_entity_poly.type
_entity_poly.pdbx_seq_one_letter_code
_entity_poly.pdbx_strand_id
1 'polypeptide(L)'
;MMKKYGLIIMVALLLNACVGVRPEFQQGMTERKFLRQNKEAVLSGIDGDFKTYRVQRDDRFFVLATFEKGLLVRLEERELTPVWNPQPQMNEN
;
A
#
# COMPACT_ATOMS: atom_id res chain seq x y z
N MET A 1 -10.92 -7.46 47.96
CA MET A 1 -11.84 -7.25 46.82
C MET A 1 -11.30 -6.35 45.70
N MET A 2 -10.19 -5.60 45.90
CA MET A 2 -9.69 -4.60 44.91
C MET A 2 -8.85 -5.15 43.75
N LYS A 3 -8.27 -6.36 43.85
CA LYS A 3 -7.36 -6.92 42.82
C LYS A 3 -8.03 -7.30 41.49
N LYS A 4 -9.37 -7.46 41.46
CA LYS A 4 -10.11 -7.92 40.27
C LYS A 4 -10.42 -6.80 39.28
N TYR A 5 -10.45 -5.54 39.72
CA TYR A 5 -10.79 -4.40 38.88
C TYR A 5 -9.64 -3.93 37.99
N GLY A 6 -8.39 -4.11 38.42
CA GLY A 6 -7.22 -3.76 37.62
C GLY A 6 -7.13 -4.57 36.32
N LEU A 7 -7.51 -5.85 36.36
CA LEU A 7 -7.49 -6.73 35.20
C LEU A 7 -8.55 -6.33 34.15
N ILE A 8 -9.73 -5.87 34.61
CA ILE A 8 -10.83 -5.42 33.73
C ILE A 8 -10.45 -4.14 32.98
N ILE A 9 -9.79 -3.19 33.64
CA ILE A 9 -9.31 -1.95 33.02
C ILE A 9 -8.21 -2.24 31.98
N MET A 10 -7.31 -3.18 32.27
CA MET A 10 -6.25 -3.58 31.34
C MET A 10 -6.81 -4.25 30.08
N VAL A 11 -7.83 -5.11 30.22
CA VAL A 11 -8.51 -5.74 29.08
C VAL A 11 -9.29 -4.70 28.25
N ALA A 12 -9.94 -3.72 28.89
CA ALA A 12 -10.64 -2.63 28.18
C ALA A 12 -9.71 -1.70 27.40
N LEU A 13 -8.48 -1.48 27.88
CA LEU A 13 -7.45 -0.73 27.16
C LEU A 13 -6.90 -1.50 25.96
N LEU A 14 -6.72 -2.82 26.08
CA LEU A 14 -6.26 -3.67 24.97
C LEU A 14 -7.27 -3.77 23.83
N LEU A 15 -8.58 -3.74 24.12
CA LEU A 15 -9.63 -3.77 23.10
C LEU A 15 -9.74 -2.45 22.30
N ASN A 16 -9.26 -1.33 22.85
CA ASN A 16 -9.16 -0.06 22.13
C ASN A 16 -7.87 0.07 21.30
N ALA A 17 -6.94 -0.90 21.35
CA ALA A 17 -5.74 -0.89 20.51
C ALA A 17 -6.01 -1.28 19.04
N CYS A 18 -7.23 -1.73 18.71
CA CYS A 18 -7.71 -1.86 17.33
C CYS A 18 -8.16 -0.50 16.74
N VAL A 19 -7.51 0.60 17.10
CA VAL A 19 -7.76 1.91 16.49
C VAL A 19 -7.09 1.94 15.12
N GLY A 20 -7.88 1.54 14.11
CA GLY A 20 -7.80 2.10 12.77
C GLY A 20 -6.55 1.79 11.98
N VAL A 21 -6.34 0.52 11.63
CA VAL A 21 -5.62 0.22 10.38
C VAL A 21 -6.54 0.67 9.24
N ARG A 22 -6.50 1.97 8.91
CA ARG A 22 -7.15 2.45 7.70
C ARG A 22 -6.38 1.79 6.56
N PRO A 23 -7.02 0.95 5.71
CA PRO A 23 -6.31 0.39 4.57
C PRO A 23 -5.77 1.56 3.73
N GLU A 24 -4.45 1.62 3.56
CA GLU A 24 -3.74 2.70 2.84
C GLU A 24 -4.35 2.92 1.45
N PHE A 25 -4.82 1.82 0.86
CA PHE A 25 -5.53 1.79 -0.40
C PHE A 25 -6.86 1.05 -0.23
N GLN A 26 -7.96 1.69 -0.60
CA GLN A 26 -9.30 1.10 -0.51
C GLN A 26 -9.91 1.05 -1.90
N GLN A 27 -10.37 -0.12 -2.34
CA GLN A 27 -11.06 -0.26 -3.62
C GLN A 27 -12.28 0.68 -3.67
N GLY A 28 -12.51 1.30 -4.82
CA GLY A 28 -13.52 2.36 -4.99
C GLY A 28 -13.09 3.74 -4.45
N MET A 29 -11.87 3.91 -3.94
CA MET A 29 -11.35 5.22 -3.57
C MET A 29 -11.23 6.14 -4.78
N THR A 30 -11.66 7.39 -4.65
CA THR A 30 -11.49 8.39 -5.72
C THR A 30 -10.01 8.72 -5.96
N GLU A 31 -9.63 8.92 -7.22
CA GLU A 31 -8.29 9.36 -7.67
C GLU A 31 -7.79 10.58 -6.87
N ARG A 32 -8.66 11.58 -6.67
CA ARG A 32 -8.32 12.78 -5.88
C ARG A 32 -7.96 12.48 -4.43
N LYS A 33 -8.68 11.55 -3.77
CA LYS A 33 -8.40 11.15 -2.40
C LYS A 33 -7.06 10.39 -2.33
N PHE A 34 -6.81 9.53 -3.29
CA PHE A 34 -5.56 8.77 -3.40
C PHE A 34 -4.35 9.69 -3.58
N LEU A 35 -4.39 10.61 -4.54
CA LEU A 35 -3.26 11.53 -4.80
C LEU A 35 -3.00 12.49 -3.63
N ARG A 36 -4.03 12.83 -2.86
CA ARG A 36 -3.86 13.62 -1.63
C ARG A 36 -3.12 12.84 -0.53
N GLN A 37 -3.33 11.53 -0.45
CA GLN A 37 -2.66 10.66 0.51
C GLN A 37 -1.24 10.29 0.04
N ASN A 38 -1.06 10.11 -1.28
CA ASN A 38 0.18 9.66 -1.90
C ASN A 38 0.73 10.76 -2.80
N LYS A 39 1.35 11.78 -2.20
CA LYS A 39 1.87 12.95 -2.93
C LYS A 39 3.01 12.61 -3.89
N GLU A 40 3.74 11.54 -3.60
CA GLU A 40 4.84 11.03 -4.43
C GLU A 40 4.37 10.03 -5.50
N ALA A 41 3.05 9.86 -5.67
CA ALA A 41 2.51 9.02 -6.73
C ALA A 41 2.93 9.55 -8.11
N VAL A 42 3.61 8.70 -8.88
CA VAL A 42 4.04 9.00 -10.25
C VAL A 42 3.08 8.33 -11.23
N LEU A 43 2.61 9.05 -12.24
CA LEU A 43 1.81 8.46 -13.30
C LEU A 43 2.66 7.44 -14.08
N SER A 44 2.26 6.16 -14.05
CA SER A 44 2.96 5.06 -14.71
C SER A 44 2.38 4.70 -16.08
N GLY A 45 1.12 5.05 -16.34
CA GLY A 45 0.46 4.78 -17.62
C GLY A 45 -0.96 5.32 -17.69
N ILE A 46 -1.41 5.59 -18.92
CA ILE A 46 -2.78 5.96 -19.26
C ILE A 46 -3.19 5.09 -20.44
N ASP A 47 -4.33 4.42 -20.33
CA ASP A 47 -4.93 3.62 -21.40
C ASP A 47 -6.45 3.84 -21.41
N GLY A 48 -6.93 4.66 -22.36
CA GLY A 48 -8.34 5.06 -22.44
C GLY A 48 -8.85 5.67 -21.13
N ASP A 49 -9.83 5.01 -20.51
CA ASP A 49 -10.44 5.42 -19.24
C ASP A 49 -9.64 4.98 -18.00
N PHE A 50 -8.55 4.23 -18.20
CA PHE A 50 -7.68 3.73 -17.14
C PHE A 50 -6.46 4.61 -16.93
N LYS A 51 -6.16 4.92 -15.67
CA LYS A 51 -4.93 5.58 -15.25
C LYS A 51 -4.24 4.77 -14.17
N THR A 52 -2.95 4.52 -14.32
CA THR A 52 -2.18 3.77 -13.34
C THR A 52 -1.11 4.65 -12.72
N TYR A 53 -1.11 4.73 -11.39
CA TYR A 53 -0.12 5.45 -10.61
C TYR A 53 0.81 4.46 -9.90
N ARG A 54 2.11 4.76 -9.90
CA ARG A 54 3.11 4.07 -9.10
C ARG A 54 3.35 4.83 -7.81
N VAL A 55 3.31 4.15 -6.68
CA VAL A 55 3.66 4.69 -5.37
C VAL A 55 4.79 3.84 -4.80
N GLN A 56 5.88 4.50 -4.40
CA GLN A 56 6.96 3.86 -3.66
C GLN A 56 6.45 3.59 -2.24
N ARG A 57 6.45 2.31 -1.81
CA ARG A 57 6.06 1.96 -0.43
C ARG A 57 7.28 1.84 0.47
N ASP A 58 8.28 1.12 -0.03
CA ASP A 58 9.53 0.82 0.66
C ASP A 58 10.68 0.81 -0.36
N ASP A 59 11.91 0.61 0.11
CA ASP A 59 13.12 0.49 -0.71
C ASP A 59 13.10 -0.73 -1.65
N ARG A 60 12.18 -1.66 -1.44
CA ARG A 60 12.08 -2.92 -2.21
C ARG A 60 10.80 -3.08 -2.98
N PHE A 61 9.73 -2.37 -2.62
CA PHE A 61 8.39 -2.59 -3.17
C PHE A 61 7.75 -1.29 -3.63
N PHE A 62 7.00 -1.38 -4.72
CA PHE A 62 6.14 -0.32 -5.19
C PHE A 62 4.74 -0.87 -5.46
N VAL A 63 3.75 0.02 -5.37
CA VAL A 63 2.35 -0.27 -5.64
C VAL A 63 1.94 0.39 -6.95
N LEU A 64 1.25 -0.36 -7.81
CA LEU A 64 0.54 0.15 -8.97
C LEU A 64 -0.95 0.24 -8.64
N ALA A 65 -1.46 1.46 -8.60
CA ALA A 65 -2.86 1.77 -8.33
C ALA A 65 -3.55 2.19 -9.64
N THR A 66 -4.45 1.35 -10.15
CA THR A 66 -5.17 1.60 -11.40
C THR A 66 -6.58 2.12 -11.12
N PHE A 67 -6.91 3.24 -11.74
CA PHE A 67 -8.18 3.94 -11.66
C PHE A 67 -8.93 3.80 -12.97
N GLU A 68 -10.23 3.56 -12.88
CA GLU A 68 -11.17 3.64 -14.00
C GLU A 68 -12.20 4.72 -13.68
N LYS A 69 -12.41 5.68 -14.59
CA LYS A 69 -13.37 6.78 -14.39
C LYS A 69 -13.20 7.50 -13.04
N GLY A 70 -11.95 7.61 -12.58
CA GLY A 70 -11.58 8.27 -11.34
C GLY A 70 -11.78 7.45 -10.06
N LEU A 71 -12.10 6.16 -10.13
CA LEU A 71 -12.23 5.25 -8.99
C LEU A 71 -11.18 4.16 -9.02
N LEU A 72 -10.59 3.85 -7.86
CA LEU A 72 -9.57 2.80 -7.73
C LEU A 72 -10.22 1.43 -7.98
N VAL A 73 -9.85 0.78 -9.08
CA VAL A 73 -10.39 -0.53 -9.47
C VAL A 73 -9.43 -1.67 -9.20
N ARG A 74 -8.11 -1.40 -9.19
CA ARG A 74 -7.07 -2.43 -9.04
C ARG A 74 -5.83 -1.91 -8.32
N LEU A 75 -5.21 -2.79 -7.55
CA LEU A 75 -3.95 -2.58 -6.85
C LEU A 75 -3.04 -3.77 -7.11
N GLU A 76 -1.79 -3.51 -7.49
CA GLU A 76 -0.74 -4.52 -7.60
C GLU A 76 0.46 -4.09 -6.78
N GLU A 77 1.04 -4.99 -6.00
CA GLU A 77 2.33 -4.77 -5.33
C GLU A 77 3.41 -5.50 -6.13
N ARG A 78 4.53 -4.82 -6.40
CA ARG A 78 5.65 -5.36 -7.17
C ARG A 78 6.98 -5.04 -6.49
N GLU A 79 7.94 -5.94 -6.66
CA GLU A 79 9.32 -5.72 -6.22
C GLU A 79 10.08 -4.84 -7.24
N LEU A 80 10.93 -3.94 -6.74
CA LEU A 80 11.82 -3.10 -7.55
C LEU A 80 12.89 -3.93 -8.25
N THR A 81 13.45 -4.90 -7.53
CA THR A 81 14.50 -5.79 -8.02
C THR A 81 14.04 -7.22 -7.80
N PRO A 82 13.71 -7.99 -8.85
CA PRO A 82 13.37 -9.39 -8.67
C PRO A 82 14.58 -10.11 -8.08
N VAL A 83 14.40 -10.82 -6.96
CA VAL A 83 15.47 -11.59 -6.28
C VAL A 83 15.99 -12.76 -7.15
N TRP A 84 15.43 -12.97 -8.35
CA TRP A 84 15.82 -14.04 -9.24
C TRP A 84 16.45 -13.52 -10.55
N ASN A 85 17.75 -13.23 -10.52
CA ASN A 85 18.68 -13.64 -11.59
C ASN A 85 20.16 -13.44 -11.18
N PRO A 86 20.93 -14.48 -10.83
CA PRO A 86 22.36 -14.43 -11.02
C PRO A 86 22.61 -14.47 -12.54
N GLN A 87 22.69 -13.31 -13.19
CA GLN A 87 23.25 -13.28 -14.55
C GLN A 87 24.71 -13.78 -14.45
N PRO A 88 25.10 -14.85 -15.17
CA PRO A 88 26.50 -15.16 -15.33
C PRO A 88 27.14 -13.94 -16.00
N GLN A 89 28.11 -13.32 -15.34
CA GLN A 89 28.97 -12.34 -15.99
C GLN A 89 29.68 -13.07 -17.13
N MET A 90 29.21 -12.88 -18.36
CA MET A 90 29.93 -13.32 -19.54
C MET A 90 31.09 -12.34 -19.72
N ASN A 91 32.26 -12.78 -19.29
CA ASN A 91 33.54 -12.14 -19.53
C ASN A 91 33.89 -12.31 -21.01
N GLU A 92 33.71 -11.26 -21.82
CA GLU A 92 34.37 -11.17 -23.12
C GLU A 92 35.86 -10.85 -22.88
N ASN A 93 36.71 -11.72 -23.42
CA ASN A 93 38.17 -11.63 -23.43
C ASN A 93 38.63 -11.11 -24.79
#